data_AF-A0A3N5HML9-F1
#
_entry.id   AF-A0A3N5HML9-F1
#
_cell.length_a   1.000
_cell.length_b   1.000
_cell.length_c   1.000
_cell.angle_alpha   90.00
_cell.angle_beta   90.00
_cell.angle_gamma   90.00
#
_symmetry.space_group_name_H-M   'P 1'
#
loop_
_entity.id
_entity.type
_entity.pdbx_description
1 polymer ?
#
loop_
_entity_poly.entity_id
_entity_poly.type
_entity_poly.pdbx_seq_one_letter_code
_entity_poly.pdbx_strand_id
1 'polypeptide(L)'
;MNEAKLHEFLGKLVTDMGGAYMMGMVLIGDELGLYRAMADNQPITADALAERCGCNARLVREWLNANAAAGYVEHADGRYRLPAEQAMALANEDSP
;
A
#
# COMPACT_ATOMS: atom_id res chain seq x y z
N MET A 1 -34.93 -16.73 2.44
CA MET A 1 -33.51 -16.35 2.20
C MET A 1 -32.75 -16.60 3.48
N ASN A 2 -31.54 -17.17 3.42
CA ASN A 2 -30.73 -17.38 4.62
C ASN A 2 -29.81 -16.16 4.82
N GLU A 3 -30.09 -15.35 5.85
CA GLU A 3 -29.36 -14.10 6.11
C GLU A 3 -27.88 -14.32 6.47
N ALA A 4 -27.57 -15.40 7.19
CA ALA A 4 -26.19 -15.74 7.52
C ALA A 4 -25.36 -16.03 6.27
N LYS A 5 -25.91 -16.80 5.32
CA LYS A 5 -25.26 -17.07 4.03
C LYS A 5 -25.07 -15.80 3.19
N LEU A 6 -26.03 -14.87 3.25
CA LEU A 6 -25.90 -13.57 2.57
C LEU A 6 -24.78 -12.74 3.19
N HIS A 7 -24.71 -12.65 4.52
CA HIS A 7 -23.70 -11.86 5.22
C HIS A 7 -22.29 -12.41 4.99
N GLU A 8 -22.13 -13.73 5.00
CA GLU A 8 -20.87 -14.41 4.64
C GLU A 8 -20.44 -14.05 3.21
N PHE A 9 -21.36 -14.13 2.25
CA PHE A 9 -21.05 -13.79 0.87
C PHE A 9 -20.71 -12.31 0.68
N LEU A 10 -21.40 -11.39 1.38
CA LEU A 10 -21.09 -9.96 1.36
C LEU A 10 -19.68 -9.69 1.92
N GLY A 11 -19.28 -10.37 3.00
CA GLY A 11 -17.92 -10.29 3.53
C GLY A 11 -16.87 -10.75 2.52
N LYS A 12 -17.13 -11.87 1.84
CA LYS A 12 -16.27 -12.36 0.74
C LYS A 12 -16.19 -11.34 -0.39
N LEU A 13 -17.33 -10.82 -0.86
CA LEU A 13 -17.40 -9.87 -1.96
C LEU A 13 -16.57 -8.62 -1.67
N VAL A 14 -16.70 -8.04 -0.48
CA VAL A 14 -15.92 -6.86 -0.06
C VAL A 14 -14.43 -7.19 0.01
N THR A 15 -14.07 -8.37 0.50
CA THR A 15 -12.67 -8.83 0.56
C THR A 15 -12.07 -8.97 -0.84
N ASP A 16 -12.79 -9.60 -1.78
CA ASP A 16 -12.32 -9.78 -3.16
C ASP A 16 -12.13 -8.43 -3.86
N MET A 17 -13.08 -7.49 -3.68
CA MET A 17 -12.99 -6.14 -4.24
C MET A 17 -11.81 -5.36 -3.66
N GLY A 18 -11.59 -5.45 -2.35
CA GLY A 18 -10.44 -4.85 -1.68
C GLY A 18 -9.12 -5.43 -2.19
N GLY A 19 -9.06 -6.74 -2.38
CA GLY A 19 -7.89 -7.43 -2.96
C GLY A 19 -7.61 -6.98 -4.40
N ALA A 20 -8.64 -6.89 -5.25
CA ALA A 20 -8.49 -6.42 -6.62
C ALA A 20 -8.03 -4.96 -6.71
N TYR A 21 -8.55 -4.09 -5.84
CA TYR A 21 -8.10 -2.71 -5.73
C TYR A 21 -6.63 -2.63 -5.29
N MET A 22 -6.25 -3.39 -4.26
CA MET A 22 -4.87 -3.40 -3.76
C MET A 22 -3.88 -3.98 -4.76
N MET A 23 -4.29 -4.92 -5.61
CA MET A 23 -3.45 -5.40 -6.71
C MET A 23 -3.00 -4.24 -7.62
N GLY A 24 -3.93 -3.34 -7.98
CA GLY A 24 -3.59 -2.15 -8.75
C GLY A 24 -2.62 -1.21 -8.00
N MET A 25 -2.82 -1.04 -6.69
CA MET A 25 -1.92 -0.23 -5.86
C MET A 25 -0.51 -0.81 -5.78
N VAL A 26 -0.38 -2.14 -5.69
CA VAL A 26 0.92 -2.83 -5.70
C VAL A 26 1.64 -2.61 -7.02
N LEU A 27 0.97 -2.82 -8.16
CA LEU A 27 1.57 -2.59 -9.49
C LEU A 27 2.04 -1.14 -9.66
N ILE A 28 1.22 -0.16 -9.27
CA ILE A 28 1.61 1.26 -9.30
C ILE A 28 2.85 1.52 -8.42
N GLY A 29 2.89 0.93 -7.23
CA GLY A 29 3.99 1.09 -6.29
C GLY A 29 5.31 0.53 -6.80
N ASP A 30 5.25 -0.62 -7.47
CA ASP A 30 6.41 -1.27 -8.08
C ASP A 30 6.91 -0.50 -9.32
N GLU A 31 6.03 -0.21 -10.29
CA GLU A 31 6.40 0.48 -11.54
C GLU A 31 6.98 1.88 -11.30
N LEU A 32 6.47 2.60 -10.30
CA LEU A 32 6.96 3.93 -9.92
C LEU A 32 8.14 3.89 -8.92
N GLY A 33 8.55 2.70 -8.47
CA GLY A 33 9.65 2.53 -7.52
C GLY A 33 9.35 3.06 -6.11
N LEU A 34 8.09 3.24 -5.73
CA LEU A 34 7.67 3.79 -4.44
C LEU A 34 8.07 2.87 -3.28
N TYR A 35 7.85 1.56 -3.41
CA TYR A 35 8.25 0.60 -2.36
C TYR A 35 9.76 0.55 -2.18
N ARG A 36 10.52 0.56 -3.29
CA ARG A 36 11.98 0.59 -3.27
C ARG A 36 12.53 1.84 -2.58
N ALA A 37 11.91 3.00 -2.81
CA ALA A 37 12.30 4.25 -2.17
C ALA A 37 11.95 4.34 -0.67
N MET A 38 11.12 3.42 -0.17
CA MET A 38 10.76 3.25 1.25
C MET A 38 11.46 2.06 1.92
N ALA A 39 12.27 1.30 1.21
CA ALA A 39 12.87 0.04 1.69
C ALA A 39 13.87 0.21 2.84
N ASP A 40 14.31 1.45 3.12
CA ASP A 40 15.14 1.79 4.27
C ASP A 40 14.38 1.76 5.61
N ASN A 41 13.06 1.50 5.57
CA ASN A 41 12.15 1.45 6.72
C ASN A 41 12.17 2.75 7.56
N GLN A 42 12.56 3.88 6.96
CA GLN A 42 12.56 5.18 7.62
C GLN A 42 11.24 5.93 7.38
N PRO A 43 10.69 6.62 8.41
CA PRO A 43 9.50 7.45 8.24
C PRO A 43 9.71 8.59 7.23
N ILE A 44 8.89 8.62 6.17
CA ILE A 44 8.96 9.59 5.08
C ILE A 44 7.63 10.34 4.90
N THR A 45 7.68 11.60 4.47
CA THR A 45 6.46 12.33 4.07
C THR A 45 6.09 12.01 2.63
N ALA A 46 4.82 12.16 2.28
CA ALA A 46 4.37 11.96 0.88
C ALA A 46 5.12 12.88 -0.10
N ASP A 47 5.42 14.13 0.31
CA ASP A 47 6.10 15.10 -0.54
C ASP A 47 7.57 14.69 -0.79
N ALA A 48 8.27 14.22 0.25
CA ALA A 48 9.64 13.73 0.11
C ALA A 48 9.72 12.44 -0.71
N LEU A 49 8.75 11.53 -0.57
CA LEU A 49 8.69 10.32 -1.40
C LEU A 49 8.43 10.67 -2.87
N ALA A 50 7.51 11.60 -3.11
CA ALA A 50 7.21 12.07 -4.45
C ALA A 50 8.42 12.72 -5.13
N GLU A 51 9.18 13.53 -4.39
CA GLU A 51 10.45 14.10 -4.87
C GLU A 51 11.47 13.00 -5.23
N ARG A 52 11.66 12.00 -4.34
CA ARG A 52 12.57 10.86 -4.58
C ARG A 52 12.23 10.07 -5.86
N CYS A 53 10.94 9.91 -6.14
CA CYS A 53 10.44 9.09 -7.25
C CYS A 53 10.05 9.91 -8.49
N GLY A 54 10.26 11.24 -8.50
CA GLY A 54 9.84 12.09 -9.62
C GLY A 54 8.32 12.08 -9.88
N CYS A 55 7.53 11.86 -8.83
CA CYS A 55 6.08 11.69 -8.90
C CYS A 55 5.33 12.94 -8.42
N ASN A 56 4.02 12.98 -8.67
CA ASN A 56 3.16 14.05 -8.16
C ASN A 56 2.83 13.84 -6.66
N ALA A 57 3.14 14.83 -5.83
CA ALA A 57 2.97 14.74 -4.37
C ALA A 57 1.54 14.47 -3.91
N ARG A 58 0.52 15.02 -4.60
CA ARG A 58 -0.89 14.78 -4.26
C ARG A 58 -1.26 13.32 -4.50
N LEU A 59 -0.82 12.75 -5.62
CA LEU A 59 -1.13 11.36 -5.99
C LEU A 59 -0.39 10.36 -5.13
N VAL A 60 0.88 10.61 -4.81
CA VAL A 60 1.67 9.78 -3.88
C VAL A 60 1.01 9.76 -2.49
N ARG A 61 0.48 10.89 -2.02
CA ARG A 61 -0.25 10.95 -0.75
C ARG A 61 -1.50 10.08 -0.75
N GLU A 62 -2.28 10.11 -1.83
CA GLU A 62 -3.48 9.24 -1.94
C GLU A 62 -3.11 7.77 -1.99
N TRP A 63 -2.06 7.42 -2.73
CA TRP A 63 -1.53 6.06 -2.78
C TRP A 63 -1.03 5.59 -1.41
N LEU A 64 -0.31 6.43 -0.67
CA LEU A 64 0.15 6.15 0.69
C LEU A 64 -1.03 5.98 1.66
N ASN A 65 -2.07 6.80 1.55
CA ASN A 65 -3.28 6.67 2.37
C ASN A 65 -4.02 5.35 2.12
N ALA A 66 -4.13 4.93 0.85
CA ALA A 66 -4.72 3.65 0.49
C ALA A 66 -3.92 2.48 1.07
N ASN A 67 -2.59 2.50 0.92
CA ASN A 67 -1.70 1.48 1.48
C ASN A 67 -1.72 1.46 3.01
N ALA A 68 -1.86 2.62 3.66
CA ALA A 68 -1.95 2.71 5.11
C ALA A 68 -3.26 2.09 5.62
N ALA A 69 -4.38 2.40 4.96
CA ALA A 69 -5.68 1.82 5.28
C ALA A 69 -5.71 0.30 5.06
N ALA A 70 -4.96 -0.21 4.09
CA ALA A 70 -4.83 -1.63 3.81
C ALA A 70 -3.80 -2.36 4.69
N GLY A 71 -3.03 -1.63 5.52
CA GLY A 71 -2.01 -2.20 6.40
C GLY A 71 -0.68 -2.56 5.71
N TYR A 72 -0.42 -2.02 4.52
CA TYR A 72 0.82 -2.23 3.76
C TYR A 72 1.92 -1.27 4.21
N VAL A 73 1.54 -0.05 4.61
CA VAL A 73 2.42 0.92 5.23
C VAL A 73 1.83 1.38 6.56
N GLU A 74 2.69 1.79 7.48
CA GLU A 74 2.27 2.46 8.70
C GLU A 74 2.18 3.97 8.48
N HIS A 75 1.30 4.64 9.22
CA HIS A 75 1.19 6.09 9.20
C HIS A 75 1.10 6.66 10.62
N ALA A 76 1.97 7.61 10.94
CA ALA A 76 2.00 8.34 12.19
C ALA A 76 2.52 9.77 11.97
N ASP A 77 1.87 10.76 12.58
CA ASP A 77 2.30 12.17 12.57
C ASP A 77 2.62 12.75 11.17
N GLY A 78 1.82 12.37 10.16
CA GLY A 78 1.98 12.84 8.78
C GLY A 78 3.14 12.18 8.01
N ARG A 79 3.73 11.12 8.57
CA ARG A 79 4.79 10.32 7.97
C ARG A 79 4.33 8.89 7.76
N TYR A 80 4.92 8.25 6.76
CA TYR A 80 4.63 6.88 6.36
C TYR A 80 5.90 6.04 6.48
N ARG A 81 5.74 4.78 6.84
CA ARG A 81 6.85 3.83 6.95
C ARG A 81 6.45 2.51 6.32
N LEU A 82 7.31 1.95 5.48
CA LEU A 82 7.17 0.58 4.99
C LEU A 82 7.90 -0.33 5.97
N PRO A 83 7.21 -1.14 6.80
CA PRO A 83 7.89 -2.00 7.76
C PRO A 83 8.74 -3.05 7.05
N ALA A 84 9.73 -3.60 7.76
CA ALA A 84 10.78 -4.41 7.16
C ALA A 84 10.22 -5.68 6.48
N GLU A 85 9.19 -6.28 7.06
CA GLU A 85 8.53 -7.47 6.53
C GLU A 85 7.81 -7.18 5.21
N GLN A 86 7.12 -6.04 5.11
CA GLN A 86 6.48 -5.60 3.87
C GLN A 86 7.51 -5.17 2.84
N ALA A 87 8.60 -4.52 3.26
CA ALA A 87 9.71 -4.16 2.36
C ALA A 87 10.37 -5.40 1.75
N MET A 88 10.57 -6.46 2.53
CA MET A 88 11.04 -7.74 2.00
C MET A 88 10.10 -8.27 0.91
N ALA A 89 8.79 -8.24 1.12
CA ALA A 89 7.83 -8.77 0.15
C ALA A 89 7.62 -7.89 -1.10
N LEU A 90 7.78 -6.56 -0.98
CA LEU A 90 7.34 -5.60 -2.00
C LEU A 90 8.47 -4.81 -2.67
N ALA A 91 9.67 -4.80 -2.08
CA ALA A 91 10.79 -3.97 -2.54
C ALA A 91 12.07 -4.76 -2.83
N ASN A 92 12.14 -6.03 -2.43
CA ASN A 92 13.29 -6.89 -2.67
C ASN A 92 12.98 -7.91 -3.78
N GLU A 93 13.64 -7.76 -4.93
CA GLU A 93 13.50 -8.67 -6.08
C GLU A 93 14.08 -10.07 -5.79
N ASP A 94 14.98 -10.20 -4.80
CA ASP A 94 15.59 -11.45 -4.36
C ASP A 94 14.84 -12.07 -3.15
N SER A 95 13.64 -11.58 -2.85
CA SER A 95 12.78 -12.16 -1.79
C SER A 95 12.41 -13.62 -2.12
N PRO A 96 12.25 -14.51 -1.11
CA PRO A 96 11.96 -15.94 -1.32
C PRO A 96 10.73 -16.25 -2.17
#